data_AF-A0ABD0QWX4-F1
#
_entry.id   AF-A0ABD0QWX4-F1
#
_cell.length_a   1.000
_cell.length_b   1.000
_cell.length_c   1.000
_cell.angle_alpha   90.00
_cell.angle_beta   90.00
_cell.angle_gamma   90.00
#
_symmetry.space_group_name_H-M   'P 1'
#
loop_
_entity.id
_entity.type
_entity.pdbx_description
1 polymer ?
#
loop_
_entity_poly.entity_id
_entity_poly.type
_entity_poly.pdbx_seq_one_letter_code
_entity_poly.pdbx_strand_id
1 'polypeptide(L)' 'DFSVSLKAVGKNKHFKVQLANGVYCIGQRRFNSMDELLEHYKKAPIFTSEHGEKLYLIKPL' A
#
# COMPACT_ATOMS: atom_id res chain seq x y z
N ASP A 1 -14.29 -3.45 -2.76
CA ASP A 1 -12.98 -2.78 -2.65
C ASP A 1 -12.35 -3.09 -1.29
N PHE A 2 -11.05 -2.90 -1.15
CA PHE A 2 -10.29 -3.06 0.10
C PHE A 2 -9.53 -1.77 0.44
N SER A 3 -8.98 -1.71 1.65
CA SER A 3 -8.09 -0.62 2.06
C SER A 3 -6.90 -1.14 2.85
N VAL A 4 -5.70 -0.63 2.56
CA VAL A 4 -4.52 -0.79 3.41
C VAL A 4 -4.43 0.43 4.32
N SER A 5 -4.55 0.20 5.62
CA SER A 5 -4.44 1.25 6.65
C SER A 5 -3.07 1.18 7.31
N LEU A 6 -2.29 2.24 7.20
CA LEU A 6 -0.93 2.33 7.74
C LEU A 6 -0.87 3.37 8.85
N LYS A 7 -0.38 2.94 10.02
CA LYS A 7 -0.03 3.86 11.11
C LYS A 7 1.17 4.70 10.68
N ALA A 8 1.00 6.01 10.67
CA ALA A 8 2.04 6.98 10.34
C ALA A 8 2.05 8.12 11.37
N VAL A 9 3.15 8.88 11.43
CA VAL A 9 3.26 10.03 12.35
C VAL A 9 2.22 11.08 11.97
N GLY A 10 1.53 11.62 12.97
CA GLY A 10 0.48 12.63 12.81
C GLY A 10 -0.88 12.06 12.38
N LYS A 11 -0.96 11.38 11.23
CA LYS A 11 -2.22 10.84 10.70
C LYS A 11 -2.03 9.51 10.00
N ASN A 12 -2.89 8.54 10.32
CA ASN A 12 -2.95 7.27 9.60
C ASN A 12 -3.23 7.50 8.10
N LYS A 13 -2.57 6.70 7.26
CA LYS A 13 -2.79 6.74 5.81
C LYS A 13 -3.62 5.55 5.38
N HIS A 14 -4.57 5.79 4.49
CA HIS A 14 -5.46 4.78 3.95
C HIS A 14 -5.28 4.73 2.44
N PHE A 15 -4.90 3.57 1.91
CA PHE A 15 -4.71 3.35 0.49
C PHE A 15 -5.82 2.46 -0.04
N LYS A 16 -6.56 2.95 -1.02
CA LYS A 16 -7.61 2.17 -1.68
C LYS A 16 -6.96 1.07 -2.51
N VAL A 17 -7.48 -0.15 -2.37
CA VAL A 17 -7.16 -1.29 -3.21
C VAL A 17 -8.43 -1.73 -3.94
N GLN A 18 -8.44 -1.61 -5.25
CA GLN A 18 -9.56 -2.03 -6.09
C GLN A 18 -9.32 -3.46 -6.57
N LEU A 19 -10.36 -4.29 -6.56
CA LEU A 19 -10.32 -5.62 -7.17
C LEU A 19 -11.07 -5.55 -8.49
N ALA A 20 -10.36 -5.66 -9.61
CA ALA A 20 -10.93 -5.59 -10.94
C ALA A 20 -10.45 -6.77 -11.77
N ASN A 21 -11.38 -7.60 -12.25
CA ASN A 21 -11.09 -8.80 -13.07
C ASN A 21 -10.03 -9.72 -12.43
N GLY A 22 -10.13 -9.94 -11.11
CA GLY A 22 -9.18 -10.78 -10.36
C GLY A 22 -7.82 -10.13 -10.07
N VAL A 23 -7.62 -8.86 -10.46
CA VAL A 23 -6.36 -8.12 -10.24
C VAL A 23 -6.55 -7.07 -9.14
N TYR A 24 -5.58 -6.99 -8.23
CA TYR A 24 -5.55 -6.01 -7.15
C TYR A 24 -4.81 -4.74 -7.61
N CYS A 25 -5.51 -3.60 -7.60
CA CYS A 25 -5.00 -2.31 -8.08
C CYS A 25 -4.88 -1.33 -6.92
N ILE A 26 -3.71 -0.70 -6.78
CA ILE A 26 -3.43 0.34 -5.78
C ILE A 26 -2.61 1.46 -6.42
N GLY A 27 -3.18 2.66 -6.46
CA GLY A 27 -2.65 3.74 -7.30
C GLY A 27 -2.54 3.27 -8.76
N GLN A 28 -1.33 3.30 -9.32
CA GLN A 28 -1.03 2.86 -10.68
C GLN A 28 -0.48 1.43 -10.77
N ARG A 29 -0.32 0.74 -9.63
CA ARG A 29 0.24 -0.63 -9.59
C ARG A 29 -0.86 -1.68 -9.61
N ARG A 30 -0.52 -2.84 -10.16
CA ARG A 30 -1.39 -4.00 -10.34
C ARG A 30 -0.67 -5.24 -9.83
N PHE A 31 -1.39 -6.09 -9.11
CA PHE A 31 -0.87 -7.30 -8.49
C PHE A 31 -1.84 -8.46 -8.69
N ASN A 32 -1.30 -9.67 -8.85
CA ASN A 32 -2.11 -10.87 -9.07
C ASN A 32 -2.70 -11.44 -7.76
N SER A 33 -2.15 -11.02 -6.62
CA SER A 33 -2.63 -11.41 -5.29
C SER A 33 -2.40 -10.30 -4.27
N MET A 34 -3.14 -10.36 -3.17
CA MET A 34 -2.92 -9.43 -2.04
C MET A 34 -1.52 -9.64 -1.41
N ASP A 35 -1.03 -10.88 -1.38
CA ASP A 35 0.29 -11.19 -0.81
C ASP A 35 1.42 -10.51 -1.59
N GLU A 36 1.37 -10.56 -2.94
CA GLU A 36 2.32 -9.90 -3.82
C GLU A 36 2.32 -8.37 -3.64
N LEU A 37 1.13 -7.78 -3.49
CA LEU A 37 0.96 -6.35 -3.19
C LEU A 37 1.65 -5.99 -1.87
N LEU A 38 1.40 -6.78 -0.81
CA LEU A 38 1.96 -6.52 0.51
C LEU A 38 3.48 -6.70 0.52
N GLU A 39 3.99 -7.79 -0.05
CA GLU A 39 5.43 -8.06 -0.19
C GLU A 39 6.16 -6.97 -0.96
N HIS A 40 5.54 -6.47 -2.04
CA HIS A 40 6.08 -5.36 -2.80
C HIS A 40 6.26 -4.11 -1.94
N TYR A 41 5.23 -3.73 -1.17
CA TYR A 41 5.28 -2.54 -0.32
C TYR A 41 6.03 -2.70 1.01
N LYS A 42 6.51 -3.90 1.32
CA LYS A 42 7.57 -4.10 2.33
C LYS A 42 8.94 -3.67 1.82
N LYS A 43 9.19 -3.76 0.50
CA LYS A 43 10.49 -3.47 -0.14
C LYS A 43 10.54 -2.09 -0.81
N ALA A 44 9.40 -1.61 -1.29
CA ALA A 44 9.25 -0.31 -1.94
C ALA A 44 8.28 0.58 -1.16
N PRO A 45 8.45 1.92 -1.19
CA PRO A 45 7.58 2.81 -0.45
C PRO A 45 6.15 2.77 -0.99
N ILE A 46 5.18 2.62 -0.08
CA ILE A 46 3.74 2.78 -0.39
C ILE A 46 3.35 4.25 -0.48
N PHE A 47 4.13 5.13 0.16
CA PHE A 47 3.98 6.56 0.11
C PHE A 47 5.34 7.24 0.20
N THR A 48 5.53 8.30 -0.57
CA THR A 48 6.67 9.22 -0.46
C THR A 48 6.10 10.63 -0.28
N SER A 49 6.48 11.34 0.78
CA SER A 49 6.06 12.73 1.01
C SER A 49 6.79 13.69 0.06
N GLU A 50 6.30 14.92 -0.07
CA GLU A 50 6.97 15.97 -0.86
C GLU A 50 8.38 16.28 -0.34
N HIS A 51 8.62 16.06 0.95
CA HIS A 51 9.93 16.22 1.60
C HIS A 51 10.81 14.95 1.51
N GLY A 52 10.36 13.91 0.80
CA GLY A 52 11.14 12.69 0.56
C GLY A 52 11.00 11.60 1.63
N GLU A 53 10.12 11.76 2.61
CA GLU A 53 9.88 10.72 3.62
C GLU A 53 9.18 9.52 2.99
N LYS A 54 9.74 8.34 3.21
CA LYS A 54 9.25 7.08 2.63
C LYS A 54 8.58 6.23 3.69
N LEU A 55 7.38 5.76 3.39
CA LEU A 55 6.64 4.83 4.25
C LEU A 55 6.54 3.47 3.60
N TYR A 56 6.72 2.42 4.40
CA TYR A 56 6.73 1.03 3.98
C TYR A 56 5.76 0.23 4.85
N LEU A 57 5.29 -0.91 4.34
CA LEU A 57 4.61 -1.90 5.16
C LEU A 57 5.67 -2.65 5.95
N ILE A 58 5.58 -2.64 7.28
CA ILE A 58 6.61 -3.26 8.14
C ILE A 58 6.08 -4.58 8.69
N LYS A 59 4.96 -4.52 9.40
CA LYS A 59 4.31 -5.68 10.00
C LYS A 59 2.79 -5.50 10.02
N PRO A 60 2.03 -6.60 9.94
CA PRO A 60 0.60 -6.57 10.25
C PRO A 60 0.40 -6.15 11.72
N LEU A 61 -0.74 -5.52 11.99
CA LEU A 61 -1.17 -5.17 13.34
C LEU A 61 -1.93 -6.34 13.98
#